data_AF-A0A353E6A4-F1
#
_entry.id   AF-A0A353E6A4-F1
#
_cell.length_a   1.000
_cell.length_b   1.000
_cell.length_c   1.000
_cell.angle_alpha   90.00
_cell.angle_beta   90.00
_cell.angle_gamma   90.00
#
_symmetry.space_group_name_H-M   'P 1'
#
loop_
_entity.id
_entity.type
_entity.pdbx_description
1 polymer ?
#
loop_
_entity_poly.entity_id
_entity_poly.type
_entity_poly.pdbx_seq_one_letter_code
_entity_poly.pdbx_strand_id
1 'polypeptide(L)'
;MKLHKLLIGAFFAFALSSMTTSCVDDWKFGDSFLEKAPSGDVTKDTIFNNAEYTRDFLWKTYSYMYYGLPFYWDGGVQVKMNTGVFEALSDCWHSHNSWDDVNRLYYSGAYKAGDRGKFGYTNEKVWEGVRAAYIFLENVDQTPDM
;
A
#
# COMPACT_ATOMS: atom_id res chain seq x y z
N MET A 1 54.57 -36.20 1.83
CA MET A 1 54.54 -34.72 1.77
C MET A 1 53.98 -34.11 0.47
N LYS A 2 53.63 -34.88 -0.58
CA LYS A 2 53.09 -34.30 -1.83
C LYS A 2 51.56 -34.15 -1.85
N LEU A 3 50.84 -35.03 -1.14
CA LEU A 3 49.37 -35.06 -1.15
C LEU A 3 48.72 -33.86 -0.42
N HIS A 4 49.27 -33.43 0.72
CA HIS A 4 48.72 -32.28 1.46
C HIS A 4 48.87 -30.96 0.71
N LYS A 5 49.97 -30.77 -0.05
CA LYS A 5 50.19 -29.56 -0.86
C LYS A 5 49.21 -29.48 -2.04
N LEU A 6 48.83 -30.63 -2.59
CA LEU A 6 47.85 -30.75 -3.66
C LEU A 6 46.43 -30.50 -3.17
N LEU A 7 46.09 -31.00 -1.96
CA LEU A 7 44.79 -30.74 -1.31
C LEU A 7 44.62 -29.27 -0.89
N ILE A 8 45.67 -28.63 -0.37
CA ILE A 8 45.64 -27.20 -0.04
C ILE A 8 45.50 -26.35 -1.31
N GLY A 9 46.19 -26.71 -2.40
CA GLY A 9 46.05 -26.04 -3.70
C GLY A 9 44.64 -26.18 -4.28
N ALA A 10 44.03 -27.35 -4.18
CA ALA A 10 42.65 -27.58 -4.63
C ALA A 10 41.62 -26.80 -3.80
N PHE A 11 41.84 -26.67 -2.49
CA PHE A 11 40.96 -25.89 -1.61
C PHE A 11 41.04 -24.39 -1.90
N PHE A 12 42.24 -23.88 -2.18
CA PHE A 12 42.44 -22.48 -2.60
C PHE A 12 41.83 -22.19 -3.98
N ALA A 13 41.93 -23.13 -4.93
CA ALA A 13 41.32 -22.98 -6.24
C ALA A 13 39.78 -22.97 -6.17
N PHE A 14 39.20 -23.82 -5.33
CA PHE A 14 37.75 -23.88 -5.11
C PHE A 14 37.22 -22.63 -4.40
N ALA A 15 37.96 -22.11 -3.41
CA ALA A 15 37.63 -20.88 -2.70
C ALA A 15 37.74 -19.62 -3.59
N LEU A 16 38.65 -19.62 -4.57
CA LEU A 16 38.78 -18.50 -5.51
C LEU A 16 37.65 -18.51 -6.58
N SER A 17 37.21 -19.70 -7.00
CA SER A 17 36.08 -19.85 -7.94
C SER A 17 34.70 -19.53 -7.32
N SER A 18 34.57 -19.60 -6.00
CA SER A 18 33.33 -19.23 -5.29
C SER A 18 33.19 -17.72 -5.05
N MET A 19 34.25 -16.93 -5.26
CA MET A 19 34.19 -15.46 -5.18
C MET A 19 33.74 -14.82 -6.49
N THR A 20 33.80 -15.53 -7.62
CA THR A 20 33.40 -15.01 -8.94
C THR A 20 32.01 -15.48 -9.38
N THR A 21 31.29 -16.21 -8.53
CA THR A 21 29.95 -16.76 -8.81
C THR A 21 28.89 -16.22 -7.85
N SER A 22 29.18 -15.13 -7.12
CA SER A 22 28.15 -14.45 -6.36
C SER A 22 27.17 -13.78 -7.32
N CYS A 23 25.91 -14.20 -7.31
CA CYS A 23 24.76 -13.52 -7.94
C CYS A 23 24.47 -12.17 -7.26
N VAL A 24 25.49 -11.38 -7.01
CA VAL A 24 25.41 -10.05 -6.43
C VAL A 24 25.74 -9.10 -7.58
N ASP A 25 24.84 -8.15 -7.75
CA ASP A 25 24.65 -7.25 -8.88
C ASP A 25 25.93 -6.78 -9.59
N ASP A 26 25.85 -6.61 -10.91
CA ASP A 26 26.90 -6.04 -11.74
C ASP A 26 27.49 -4.79 -11.06
N TRP A 27 28.82 -4.75 -10.92
CA TRP A 27 29.51 -3.61 -10.33
C TRP A 27 29.34 -2.37 -11.22
N LYS A 28 28.32 -1.55 -10.93
CA LYS A 28 28.00 -0.32 -11.66
C LYS A 28 28.78 0.87 -11.07
N PHE A 29 29.64 1.48 -11.88
CA PHE A 29 30.34 2.74 -11.56
C PHE A 29 29.73 3.90 -12.37
N GLY A 30 29.63 5.09 -11.77
CA GLY A 30 29.13 6.30 -12.44
C GLY A 30 27.60 6.48 -12.34
N ASP A 31 26.98 7.14 -13.33
CA ASP A 31 25.53 7.44 -13.38
C ASP A 31 24.66 6.19 -13.28
N SER A 32 25.19 5.02 -13.64
CA SER A 32 24.55 3.71 -13.49
C SER A 32 24.28 3.32 -12.02
N PHE A 33 24.84 4.04 -11.04
CA PHE A 33 24.51 3.92 -9.61
C PHE A 33 23.26 4.74 -9.22
N LEU A 34 22.89 5.75 -10.02
CA LEU A 34 21.72 6.60 -9.78
C LEU A 34 20.42 5.98 -10.29
N GLU A 35 20.51 4.97 -11.14
CA GLU A 35 19.34 4.21 -11.57
C GLU A 35 18.89 3.26 -10.46
N LYS A 36 17.64 3.44 -10.01
CA LYS A 36 17.01 2.52 -9.06
C LYS A 36 17.12 1.10 -9.61
N ALA A 37 17.60 0.16 -8.77
CA ALA A 37 17.62 -1.26 -9.11
C ALA A 37 16.24 -1.69 -9.65
N PRO A 38 16.19 -2.55 -10.69
CA PRO A 38 14.94 -2.95 -11.31
C PRO A 38 14.02 -3.57 -10.25
N SER A 39 13.04 -2.78 -9.81
CA SER A 39 12.00 -3.19 -8.90
C SER A 39 10.74 -3.41 -9.73
N GLY A 40 9.93 -4.41 -9.40
CA GLY A 40 8.60 -4.62 -9.98
C GLY A 40 7.59 -3.52 -9.58
N ASP A 41 8.08 -2.35 -9.20
CA ASP A 41 7.27 -1.22 -8.76
C ASP A 41 6.58 -0.60 -9.95
N VAL A 42 5.26 -0.66 -9.93
CA VAL A 42 4.41 0.02 -10.88
C VAL A 42 4.56 1.54 -10.67
N THR A 43 5.07 2.25 -11.68
CA THR A 43 5.24 3.71 -11.65
C THR A 43 4.03 4.40 -12.26
N LYS A 44 3.91 5.72 -12.03
CA LYS A 44 2.88 6.54 -12.70
C LYS A 44 2.94 6.36 -14.21
N ASP A 45 4.14 6.41 -14.79
CA ASP A 45 4.33 6.28 -16.23
C ASP A 45 3.82 4.91 -16.74
N THR A 46 4.02 3.83 -15.98
CA THR A 46 3.48 2.52 -16.40
C THR A 46 1.96 2.45 -16.35
N ILE A 47 1.32 3.16 -15.42
CA ILE A 47 -0.14 3.17 -15.25
C ILE A 47 -0.80 4.02 -16.35
N PHE A 48 -0.31 5.26 -16.53
CA PHE A 48 -0.91 6.24 -17.43
C PHE A 48 -0.44 6.15 -18.89
N ASN A 49 0.35 5.13 -19.23
CA ASN A 49 0.64 4.78 -20.63
C ASN A 49 -0.32 3.69 -21.19
N ASN A 50 -1.23 3.16 -20.36
CA ASN A 50 -2.18 2.13 -20.76
C ASN A 50 -3.58 2.45 -20.22
N ALA A 51 -4.58 2.48 -21.10
CA ALA A 51 -5.95 2.82 -20.73
C ALA A 51 -6.60 1.82 -19.76
N GLU A 52 -6.26 0.53 -19.84
CA GLU A 52 -6.77 -0.50 -18.90
C GLU A 52 -6.22 -0.27 -17.49
N TYR A 53 -4.91 -0.07 -17.35
CA TYR A 53 -4.30 0.21 -16.06
C TYR A 53 -4.76 1.55 -15.47
N THR A 54 -5.00 2.54 -16.32
CA THR A 54 -5.57 3.81 -15.89
C THR A 54 -7.02 3.65 -15.38
N ARG A 55 -7.82 2.79 -16.01
CA ARG A 55 -9.17 2.44 -15.52
C ARG A 55 -9.11 1.66 -14.21
N ASP A 56 -8.16 0.74 -14.05
CA ASP A 56 -7.93 0.04 -12.77
C ASP A 56 -7.53 1.00 -11.65
N PHE A 57 -6.68 1.99 -11.96
CA PHE A 57 -6.34 3.05 -11.01
C PHE A 57 -7.56 3.89 -10.63
N LEU A 58 -8.44 4.19 -11.58
CA LEU A 58 -9.71 4.86 -11.32
C LEU A 58 -10.62 4.02 -10.41
N TRP A 59 -10.79 2.73 -10.70
CA TRP A 59 -11.57 1.81 -9.86
C TRP A 59 -11.02 1.73 -8.44
N LYS A 60 -9.70 1.65 -8.29
CA LYS A 60 -9.05 1.72 -6.98
C LYS A 60 -9.30 3.06 -6.29
N THR A 61 -9.33 4.16 -7.03
CA THR A 61 -9.64 5.49 -6.47
C THR A 61 -11.07 5.53 -5.91
N TYR A 62 -12.04 4.94 -6.62
CA TYR A 62 -13.41 4.78 -6.13
C TYR A 62 -13.50 3.93 -4.85
N SER A 63 -12.56 3.00 -4.63
CA SER A 63 -12.50 2.21 -3.38
C SER A 63 -12.17 3.03 -2.12
N TYR A 64 -11.77 4.30 -2.26
CA TYR A 64 -11.61 5.19 -1.10
C TYR A 64 -12.89 5.95 -0.73
N MET A 65 -13.94 5.87 -1.55
CA MET A 65 -15.22 6.52 -1.24
C MET A 65 -15.93 5.83 -0.08
N TYR A 66 -16.92 6.49 0.51
CA TYR A 66 -17.65 5.99 1.68
C TYR A 66 -18.13 4.54 1.55
N TYR A 67 -18.68 4.15 0.40
CA TYR A 67 -19.10 2.78 0.10
C TYR A 67 -18.03 1.91 -0.58
N GLY A 68 -16.91 2.52 -0.99
CA GLY A 68 -15.77 1.80 -1.53
C GLY A 68 -14.80 1.32 -0.45
N LEU A 69 -14.80 2.01 0.70
CA LEU A 69 -13.94 1.68 1.82
C LEU A 69 -14.23 0.24 2.26
N PRO A 70 -13.20 -0.59 2.39
CA PRO A 70 -13.39 -1.97 2.75
C PRO A 70 -14.16 -2.08 4.07
N PHE A 71 -15.35 -2.68 4.01
CA PHE A 71 -16.13 -3.11 5.18
C PHE A 71 -15.44 -4.26 5.94
N TYR A 72 -14.21 -4.63 5.55
CA TYR A 72 -13.44 -5.69 6.17
C TYR A 72 -12.65 -5.17 7.36
N TRP A 73 -12.58 -5.98 8.40
CA TRP A 73 -11.81 -5.70 9.61
C TRP A 73 -10.31 -5.85 9.34
N ASP A 74 -9.58 -4.75 9.26
CA ASP A 74 -8.13 -4.70 8.98
C ASP A 74 -7.25 -4.67 10.25
N GLY A 75 -7.82 -5.00 11.41
CA GLY A 75 -7.21 -4.73 12.71
C GLY A 75 -7.62 -3.38 13.32
N GLY A 76 -8.59 -2.68 12.72
CA GLY A 76 -9.27 -1.53 13.31
C GLY A 76 -8.54 -0.21 13.14
N VAL A 77 -7.56 -0.15 12.23
CA VAL A 77 -6.72 1.02 11.99
C VAL A 77 -7.40 2.00 11.04
N GLN A 78 -8.27 1.52 10.14
CA GLN A 78 -8.83 2.35 9.06
C GLN A 78 -10.34 2.28 8.94
N VAL A 79 -11.02 1.86 10.01
CA VAL A 79 -12.45 1.56 9.99
C VAL A 79 -13.26 2.68 10.66
N LYS A 80 -14.09 3.36 9.88
CA LYS A 80 -15.08 4.36 10.36
C LYS A 80 -15.90 3.77 11.49
N MET A 81 -15.90 4.43 12.65
CA MET A 81 -16.76 4.11 13.80
C MET A 81 -16.82 2.61 14.14
N ASN A 82 -15.71 1.89 13.99
CA ASN A 82 -15.66 0.43 14.16
C ASN A 82 -16.70 -0.32 13.31
N THR A 83 -16.68 -0.07 12.00
CA THR A 83 -17.66 -0.48 10.97
C THR A 83 -19.08 0.07 11.18
N GLY A 84 -19.24 1.04 12.07
CA GLY A 84 -20.51 1.74 12.24
C GLY A 84 -20.80 2.65 11.05
N VAL A 85 -22.06 2.65 10.61
CA VAL A 85 -22.56 3.57 9.58
C VAL A 85 -23.04 4.85 10.24
N PHE A 86 -22.59 6.00 9.75
CA PHE A 86 -22.86 7.26 10.43
C PHE A 86 -24.32 7.74 10.26
N GLU A 87 -25.06 7.15 9.32
CA GLU A 87 -26.49 7.32 9.08
C GLU A 87 -27.32 6.78 10.25
N ALA A 88 -26.82 5.76 10.96
CA ALA A 88 -27.45 5.23 12.17
C ALA A 88 -27.34 6.19 13.37
N LEU A 89 -26.64 7.33 13.23
CA LEU A 89 -26.70 8.41 14.21
C LEU A 89 -27.92 9.32 14.06
N SER A 90 -28.64 9.22 12.94
CA SER A 90 -29.94 9.87 12.76
C SER A 90 -31.06 9.03 13.38
N ASP A 91 -32.26 9.60 13.44
CA ASP A 91 -33.49 8.91 13.86
C ASP A 91 -34.08 8.01 12.76
N CYS A 92 -33.52 8.01 11.54
CA CYS A 92 -33.98 7.20 10.42
C CYS A 92 -33.58 5.71 10.53
N TRP A 93 -32.50 5.39 11.26
CA TRP A 93 -31.92 4.05 11.32
C TRP A 93 -31.40 3.73 12.73
N HIS A 94 -31.33 2.45 13.08
CA HIS A 94 -30.81 2.00 14.36
C HIS A 94 -29.78 0.89 14.20
N SER A 95 -28.59 1.07 14.78
CA SER A 95 -27.60 0.00 14.85
C SER A 95 -27.90 -0.98 15.98
N HIS A 96 -28.06 -2.25 15.64
CA HIS A 96 -28.18 -3.36 16.62
C HIS A 96 -26.83 -3.99 16.94
N ASN A 97 -25.75 -3.43 16.42
CA ASN A 97 -24.43 -4.01 16.53
C ASN A 97 -23.78 -3.57 17.85
N SER A 98 -23.63 -4.48 18.81
CA SER A 98 -23.19 -4.11 20.17
C SER A 98 -21.73 -3.65 20.25
N TRP A 99 -20.93 -3.96 19.23
CA TRP A 99 -19.50 -3.69 19.22
C TRP A 99 -19.11 -2.45 18.40
N ASP A 100 -20.00 -1.92 17.57
CA ASP A 100 -19.68 -0.70 16.80
C ASP A 100 -19.56 0.53 17.70
N ASP A 101 -18.92 1.58 17.17
CA ASP A 101 -18.77 2.80 17.96
C ASP A 101 -20.10 3.59 18.02
N VAL A 102 -21.05 3.36 17.10
CA VAL A 102 -22.41 3.96 17.14
C VAL A 102 -23.09 3.63 18.47
N ASN A 103 -23.18 2.34 18.81
CA ASN A 103 -23.85 1.86 20.01
C ASN A 103 -23.03 2.19 21.26
N ARG A 104 -21.71 1.94 21.21
CA ARG A 104 -20.83 2.04 22.39
C ARG A 104 -20.48 3.45 22.80
N LEU A 105 -20.36 4.39 21.86
CA LEU A 105 -19.93 5.77 22.13
C LEU A 105 -21.06 6.79 21.98
N TYR A 106 -21.88 6.67 20.93
CA TYR A 106 -22.86 7.72 20.62
C TYR A 106 -24.22 7.47 21.29
N TYR A 107 -24.82 6.28 21.16
CA TYR A 107 -26.11 5.98 21.79
C TYR A 107 -26.03 6.01 23.32
N SER A 108 -24.92 5.52 23.88
CA SER A 108 -24.67 5.52 25.32
C SER A 108 -24.24 6.89 25.87
N GLY A 109 -23.86 7.84 25.01
CA GLY A 109 -23.26 9.12 25.41
C GLY A 109 -21.85 8.99 26.01
N ALA A 110 -21.14 7.89 25.79
CA ALA A 110 -19.80 7.65 26.34
C ALA A 110 -18.65 8.28 25.53
N TYR A 111 -18.96 8.99 24.43
CA TYR A 111 -17.97 9.62 23.56
C TYR A 111 -17.11 10.66 24.28
N LYS A 112 -15.80 10.59 24.10
CA LYS A 112 -14.81 11.51 24.68
C LYS A 112 -13.77 11.96 23.66
N ALA A 113 -13.10 13.06 23.97
CA ALA A 113 -11.96 13.52 23.20
C ALA A 113 -10.85 12.43 23.17
N GLY A 114 -10.38 12.11 21.96
CA GLY A 114 -9.40 11.05 21.72
C GLY A 114 -9.99 9.74 21.21
N ASP A 115 -11.31 9.55 21.26
CA ASP A 115 -11.95 8.46 20.53
C ASP A 115 -11.84 8.69 19.01
N ARG A 116 -11.93 7.61 18.22
CA ARG A 116 -11.76 7.65 16.74
C ARG A 116 -12.67 8.65 16.02
N GLY A 117 -13.81 9.00 16.61
CA GLY A 117 -14.77 9.95 16.04
C GLY A 117 -15.56 9.39 14.86
N LYS A 118 -16.51 10.20 14.37
CA LYS A 118 -17.34 9.89 13.18
C LYS A 118 -16.57 10.11 11.87
N PHE A 119 -15.71 11.14 11.88
CA PHE A 119 -14.86 11.54 10.77
C PHE A 119 -13.48 11.85 11.32
N GLY A 120 -12.59 10.84 11.32
CA GLY A 120 -11.22 11.05 11.75
C GLY A 120 -10.47 11.85 10.70
N TYR A 121 -9.69 12.86 11.11
CA TYR A 121 -8.87 13.62 10.17
C TYR A 121 -7.81 12.74 9.49
N THR A 122 -7.19 11.81 10.23
CA THR A 122 -6.12 10.94 9.72
C THR A 122 -6.60 9.52 9.41
N ASN A 123 -7.90 9.25 9.49
CA ASN A 123 -8.45 7.91 9.39
C ASN A 123 -9.13 7.69 8.03
N GLU A 124 -9.48 6.44 7.75
CA GLU A 124 -10.29 6.03 6.60
C GLU A 124 -9.77 6.48 5.23
N LYS A 125 -8.45 6.68 5.13
CA LYS A 125 -7.73 6.97 3.90
C LYS A 125 -8.29 8.14 3.08
N VAL A 126 -8.94 9.10 3.73
CA VAL A 126 -9.61 10.21 3.03
C VAL A 126 -8.59 11.01 2.22
N TRP A 127 -7.43 11.32 2.80
CA TRP A 127 -6.39 12.09 2.14
C TRP A 127 -5.69 11.31 1.03
N GLU A 128 -5.52 10.01 1.20
CA GLU A 128 -4.98 9.10 0.19
C GLU A 128 -5.93 9.00 -1.00
N GLY A 129 -7.24 8.94 -0.75
CA GLY A 129 -8.27 8.98 -1.78
C GLY A 129 -8.27 10.31 -2.54
N VAL A 130 -8.23 11.43 -1.83
CA VAL A 130 -8.12 12.77 -2.43
C VAL A 130 -6.85 12.88 -3.28
N ARG A 131 -5.72 12.41 -2.77
CA ARG A 131 -4.45 12.43 -3.50
C ARG A 131 -4.48 11.53 -4.74
N ALA A 132 -5.08 10.34 -4.65
CA ALA A 132 -5.26 9.46 -5.79
C ALA A 132 -6.14 10.10 -6.87
N ALA A 133 -7.23 10.77 -6.49
CA ALA A 133 -8.08 11.50 -7.42
C ALA A 133 -7.34 12.62 -8.15
N TYR A 134 -6.53 13.42 -7.45
CA TYR A 134 -5.70 14.44 -8.11
C TYR A 134 -4.68 13.83 -9.07
N ILE A 135 -4.01 12.75 -8.69
CA ILE A 135 -3.08 12.04 -9.58
C ILE A 135 -3.80 11.56 -10.84
N PHE A 136 -5.00 11.02 -10.71
CA PHE A 136 -5.79 10.62 -11.87
C PHE A 136 -6.12 11.81 -12.79
N LEU A 137 -6.66 12.89 -12.23
CA LEU A 137 -7.03 14.09 -12.99
C LEU A 137 -5.85 14.74 -13.72
N GLU A 138 -4.67 14.73 -13.11
CA GLU A 138 -3.45 15.31 -13.71
C GLU A 138 -2.91 14.51 -14.91
N ASN A 139 -3.27 13.23 -15.04
CA ASN A 139 -2.63 12.30 -16.00
C ASN A 139 -3.61 11.65 -16.99
N VAL A 140 -4.92 11.68 -16.71
CA VAL A 140 -5.93 11.03 -17.56
C VAL A 140 -5.91 11.55 -19.01
N ASP A 141 -5.79 12.87 -19.19
CA ASP A 141 -5.78 13.50 -20.52
C ASP A 141 -4.53 13.15 -21.34
N GLN A 142 -3.46 12.69 -20.69
CA GLN A 142 -2.21 12.28 -21.32
C GLN A 142 -2.18 10.78 -21.64
N THR A 143 -3.17 10.03 -21.16
CA THR A 143 -3.23 8.58 -21.34
C THR A 143 -3.78 8.26 -22.74
N PRO A 144 -3.06 7.49 -23.56
CA PRO A 144 -3.58 7.04 -24.86
C PRO A 144 -4.88 6.22 -24.68
N ASP A 145 -5.87 6.45 -25.54
CA ASP A 145 -7.12 5.67 -25.62
C ASP A 145 -7.99 5.67 -24.33
N MET A 146 -7.87 6.71 -23.50
CA MET A 146 -8.71 6.93 -22.31
C MET A 146 -10.06 7.57 -22.60
#